data_AF-A0A7C4PL10-F1
#
_entry.id   AF-A0A7C4PL10-F1
#
_cell.length_a   1.000
_cell.length_b   1.000
_cell.length_c   1.000
_cell.angle_alpha   90.00
_cell.angle_beta   90.00
_cell.angle_gamma   90.00
#
_symmetry.space_group_name_H-M   'P 1'
#
loop_
_entity.id
_entity.type
_entity.pdbx_description
1 polymer ?
#
loop_
_entity_poly.entity_id
_entity_poly.type
_entity_poly.pdbx_seq_one_letter_code
_entity_poly.pdbx_strand_id
1 'polypeptide(L)' 'MTQSFQPTWESLSTYTVPEWYQDAKFGIFLHWGPYCVP' A
#
# COMPACT_ATOMS: atom_id res chain seq x y z
N MET A 1 -19.12 -3.70 11.48
CA MET A 1 -19.49 -3.84 10.06
C MET A 1 -18.40 -3.17 9.25
N THR A 2 -17.63 -3.91 8.46
CA THR A 2 -16.61 -3.33 7.58
C THR A 2 -17.31 -2.77 6.36
N GLN A 3 -17.30 -1.44 6.21
CA GLN A 3 -17.79 -0.79 5.01
C GLN A 3 -16.79 -1.05 3.87
N SER A 4 -17.27 -1.64 2.78
CA SER A 4 -16.44 -1.91 1.60
C SER A 4 -16.18 -0.64 0.80
N PHE A 5 -14.95 -0.47 0.30
CA PHE A 5 -14.60 0.64 -0.58
C PHE A 5 -15.35 0.57 -1.91
N GLN A 6 -15.73 1.75 -2.43
CA GLN A 6 -16.26 1.95 -3.78
C GLN A 6 -15.17 2.53 -4.69
N PRO A 7 -15.24 2.33 -6.02
CA PRO A 7 -14.26 2.86 -6.97
C PRO A 7 -14.47 4.37 -7.23
N THR A 8 -14.61 5.18 -6.17
CA THR A 8 -14.74 6.64 -6.23
C THR A 8 -13.79 7.32 -5.25
N TRP A 9 -13.41 8.57 -5.54
CA TRP A 9 -12.47 9.32 -4.71
C TRP A 9 -13.00 9.59 -3.31
N GLU A 10 -14.30 9.85 -3.18
CA GLU A 10 -14.97 10.12 -1.91
C GLU A 10 -14.85 8.91 -0.99
N SER A 11 -15.02 7.69 -1.52
CA SER A 11 -14.86 6.47 -0.73
C SER A 11 -13.43 6.28 -0.24
N LEU A 12 -12.44 6.49 -1.10
CA LEU A 12 -11.03 6.30 -0.77
C LEU A 12 -10.47 7.37 0.18
N SER A 13 -11.06 8.58 0.18
CA SER A 13 -10.63 9.69 1.05
C SER A 13 -10.69 9.39 2.54
N THR A 14 -11.45 8.36 2.93
CA THR A 14 -11.61 7.92 4.31
C THR A 14 -10.57 6.86 4.75
N TYR A 15 -9.71 6.40 3.84
CA TYR A 15 -8.67 5.42 4.15
C TYR A 15 -7.65 6.00 5.13
N THR A 16 -7.33 5.24 6.18
CA THR A 16 -6.28 5.56 7.13
C THR A 16 -5.15 4.55 7.02
N VAL A 17 -3.92 5.03 6.87
CA VAL A 17 -2.73 4.18 6.82
C VAL A 17 -2.51 3.54 8.19
N PRO A 18 -2.28 2.21 8.29
CA PRO A 18 -2.00 1.54 9.56
C PRO A 18 -0.81 2.17 10.31
N GLU A 19 -0.92 2.28 11.64
CA GLU A 19 0.09 2.89 12.50
C GLU A 19 1.48 2.25 12.33
N TRP A 20 1.54 0.91 12.31
CA TRP A 20 2.80 0.19 12.13
C TRP A 20 3.53 0.56 10.83
N TYR A 21 2.80 0.84 9.75
CA TYR A 21 3.38 1.22 8.47
C TYR A 21 3.87 2.66 8.51
N GLN A 22 3.15 3.55 9.18
CA GLN A 22 3.61 4.91 9.42
C GLN A 22 4.86 4.93 10.30
N ASP A 23 4.94 4.04 11.30
CA ASP A 23 6.08 3.92 12.23
C ASP A 23 7.31 3.30 11.59
N ALA A 24 7.14 2.44 10.58
CA ALA A 24 8.23 1.90 9.78
C ALA A 24 8.87 3.01 8.93
N LYS A 25 9.92 3.65 9.45
CA LYS A 25 10.60 4.78 8.78
C LYS A 25 11.61 4.38 7.70
N PHE A 26 11.97 3.10 7.65
CA PHE A 26 12.96 2.58 6.71
C PHE A 26 12.48 1.25 6.12
N GLY A 27 12.58 1.13 4.80
CA GLY A 27 12.23 -0.07 4.06
C GLY A 27 13.25 -0.36 2.98
N ILE A 28 13.41 -1.64 2.66
CA ILE A 28 14.21 -2.10 1.52
C ILE A 28 13.25 -2.62 0.47
N PHE A 29 13.35 -2.07 -0.74
CA PHE A 29 12.62 -2.57 -1.90
C PHE A 29 13.59 -3.30 -2.83
N LEU A 30 13.11 -4.38 -3.44
CA LEU A 30 13.87 -5.18 -4.38
C LEU A 30 13.07 -5.29 -5.68
N HIS A 31 13.70 -4.89 -6.78
CA HIS A 31 13.15 -5.08 -8.12
C HIS A 31 13.86 -6.28 -8.77
N TRP A 32 13.23 -7.45 -8.68
CA TRP A 32 13.74 -8.69 -9.29
C TRP A 32 12.69 -9.30 -10.21
N GLY A 33 13.11 -9.67 -11.42
CA GLY A 33 12.24 -10.24 -12.44
C GLY A 33 13.04 -10.81 -13.62
N PRO A 34 12.37 -11.21 -14.71
CA PRO A 34 13.03 -11.83 -15.86
C PRO A 34 14.14 -11.00 -16.52
N TYR A 35 14.10 -9.67 -16.39
CA TYR A 35 15.16 -8.74 -16.81
C TYR A 35 16.48 -8.88 -16.01
N CYS A 36 16.49 -9.67 -14.93
CA CYS A 36 17.68 -9.99 -14.14
C CYS A 36 18.31 -11.34 -14.52
N VAL A 37 17.74 -12.06 -15.50
CA VAL A 37 18.29 -13.32 -16.01
C VAL A 37 19.26 -12.98 -17.16
N PRO A 38 20.47 -13.58 -17.21
CA PRO A 38 21.46 -13.31 -18.26
C PRO A 38 21.02 -13.78 -19.65
#